data_AF-A0AAE4AFF7-F1
#
_entry.id   AF-A0AAE4AFF7-F1
#
_cell.length_a   1.000
_cell.length_b   1.000
_cell.length_c   1.000
_cell.angle_alpha   90.00
_cell.angle_beta   90.00
_cell.angle_gamma   90.00
#
_symmetry.space_group_name_H-M   'P 1'
#
loop_
_entity.id
_entity.type
_entity.pdbx_description
1 polymer ?
#
loop_
_entity_poly.entity_id
_entity_poly.type
_entity_poly.pdbx_seq_one_letter_code
_entity_poly.pdbx_strand_id
1 'polypeptide(L)'
;MSFEACAQIVEKGDPDRFLATMAAPPAARGVLFPLYAFNIEVSRAPWVTEEPMIAEMRLQWWRDALEEIAAGGPVRSHEVTQQLAAVLDAQAAKALDRTVAVRRWDIYKDPFEDAAHFAEYLDATAAELMWQAVRLLGGGAGIQAEVRALGHGAGLVRFLQAVPELEARGRVPLVDGRAGAIRDLARAAGRAMLRWGALRRRVPPQARAGMFEAWQAAVLLRQIAADPGRVAEGRVALSPFRKKLRLMRWA
;
A
#
# COMPACT_ATOMS: atom_id res chain seq x y z
N MET A 1 -8.28 -18.63 -13.72
CA MET A 1 -9.08 -17.89 -12.72
C MET A 1 -9.13 -16.42 -13.11
N SER A 2 -10.22 -15.73 -12.79
CA SER A 2 -10.64 -14.54 -13.52
C SER A 2 -10.32 -13.22 -12.80
N PHE A 3 -10.29 -12.15 -13.59
CA PHE A 3 -10.12 -10.76 -13.14
C PHE A 3 -11.10 -10.36 -12.02
N GLU A 4 -12.32 -10.92 -12.04
CA GLU A 4 -13.36 -10.68 -11.05
C GLU A 4 -12.96 -11.15 -9.63
N ALA A 5 -12.20 -12.25 -9.52
CA ALA A 5 -11.71 -12.73 -8.23
C ALA A 5 -10.75 -11.72 -7.59
N CYS A 6 -9.82 -11.16 -8.37
CA CYS A 6 -8.93 -10.08 -7.90
C CYS A 6 -9.74 -8.86 -7.44
N ALA A 7 -10.76 -8.45 -8.19
CA ALA A 7 -11.61 -7.33 -7.80
C ALA A 7 -12.37 -7.58 -6.49
N GLN A 8 -12.91 -8.80 -6.29
CA GLN A 8 -13.60 -9.20 -5.06
C GLN A 8 -12.67 -9.25 -3.84
N ILE A 9 -11.43 -9.72 -4.00
CA ILE A 9 -10.41 -9.66 -2.93
C ILE A 9 -10.19 -8.21 -2.50
N VAL A 10 -10.05 -7.29 -3.47
CA VAL A 10 -9.87 -5.87 -3.20
C VAL A 10 -11.09 -5.23 -2.56
N GLU A 11 -12.30 -5.54 -3.04
CA GLU A 11 -13.55 -5.04 -2.45
C GLU A 11 -13.69 -5.42 -0.98
N LYS A 12 -13.39 -6.67 -0.63
CA LYS A 12 -13.52 -7.17 0.74
C LYS A 12 -12.36 -6.73 1.64
N GLY A 13 -11.14 -6.66 1.12
CA GLY A 13 -9.94 -6.39 1.90
C GLY A 13 -9.60 -4.90 2.05
N ASP A 14 -9.95 -4.08 1.07
CA ASP A 14 -9.70 -2.64 1.08
C ASP A 14 -10.77 -1.89 0.26
N PRO A 15 -11.97 -1.67 0.84
CA PRO A 15 -13.08 -1.01 0.13
C PRO A 15 -12.73 0.38 -0.40
N ASP A 16 -11.86 1.13 0.29
CA ASP A 16 -11.46 2.47 -0.14
C ASP A 16 -10.54 2.42 -1.36
N ARG A 17 -9.64 1.44 -1.43
CA ARG A 17 -8.81 1.17 -2.62
C ARG A 17 -9.62 0.56 -3.76
N PHE A 18 -10.63 -0.26 -3.48
CA PHE A 18 -11.58 -0.73 -4.48
C PHE A 18 -12.30 0.45 -5.15
N LEU A 19 -12.88 1.36 -4.35
CA LEU A 19 -13.52 2.58 -4.87
C LEU A 19 -12.56 3.43 -5.70
N ALA A 20 -11.33 3.62 -5.23
CA ALA A 20 -10.31 4.35 -5.98
C ALA A 20 -9.97 3.68 -7.32
N THR A 21 -9.87 2.35 -7.33
CA THR A 21 -9.60 1.57 -8.55
C THR A 21 -10.78 1.62 -9.52
N MET A 22 -12.02 1.58 -9.02
CA MET A 22 -13.22 1.70 -9.85
C MET A 22 -13.38 3.08 -10.49
N ALA A 23 -12.78 4.13 -9.92
CA ALA A 23 -12.71 5.44 -10.54
C ALA A 23 -11.69 5.52 -11.69
N ALA A 24 -10.78 4.54 -11.83
CA ALA A 24 -9.81 4.50 -12.90
C ALA A 24 -10.44 4.09 -14.25
N PRO A 25 -9.80 4.41 -15.40
CA PRO A 25 -10.20 3.88 -16.70
C PRO A 25 -10.15 2.34 -16.74
N PRO A 26 -11.03 1.65 -17.49
CA PRO A 26 -11.08 0.18 -17.54
C PRO A 26 -9.73 -0.49 -17.82
N ALA A 27 -8.93 0.06 -18.74
CA ALA A 27 -7.59 -0.46 -19.06
C ALA A 27 -6.63 -0.41 -17.86
N ALA A 28 -6.74 0.61 -16.99
CA ALA A 28 -5.93 0.69 -15.79
C ALA A 28 -6.38 -0.30 -14.71
N ARG A 29 -7.68 -0.58 -14.61
CA ARG A 29 -8.22 -1.57 -13.66
C ARG A 29 -7.64 -2.96 -13.88
N GLY A 30 -7.40 -3.33 -15.15
CA GLY A 30 -6.73 -4.56 -15.57
C GLY A 30 -5.38 -4.79 -14.89
N VAL A 31 -4.63 -3.73 -14.64
CA VAL A 31 -3.32 -3.78 -13.95
C VAL A 31 -3.50 -3.65 -12.44
N LEU A 32 -4.37 -2.75 -11.99
CA LEU A 32 -4.49 -2.39 -10.59
C LEU A 32 -5.12 -3.49 -9.73
N PHE A 33 -6.15 -4.18 -10.20
CA PHE A 33 -6.82 -5.21 -9.38
C PHE A 33 -5.91 -6.40 -9.07
N PRO A 34 -5.18 -7.02 -10.01
CA PRO A 34 -4.26 -8.11 -9.68
C PRO A 34 -3.15 -7.67 -8.72
N LEU A 35 -2.57 -6.48 -8.95
CA LEU A 35 -1.52 -5.92 -8.09
C LEU A 35 -2.01 -5.66 -6.66
N TYR A 36 -3.21 -5.12 -6.50
CA TYR A 36 -3.78 -4.83 -5.19
C TYR A 36 -4.34 -6.07 -4.49
N ALA A 37 -4.86 -7.05 -5.23
CA ALA A 37 -5.23 -8.35 -4.68
C ALA A 37 -4.00 -9.06 -4.11
N PHE A 38 -2.88 -9.06 -4.83
CA PHE A 38 -1.58 -9.55 -4.33
C PHE A 38 -1.21 -8.86 -3.01
N ASN A 39 -1.26 -7.53 -2.96
CA ASN A 39 -0.91 -6.81 -1.73
C ASN A 39 -1.82 -7.17 -0.55
N ILE A 40 -3.11 -7.40 -0.77
CA ILE A 40 -4.05 -7.81 0.27
C ILE A 40 -3.71 -9.19 0.81
N GLU A 41 -3.49 -10.17 -0.07
CA GLU A 41 -3.13 -11.54 0.32
C GLU A 41 -1.82 -11.57 1.10
N VAL A 42 -0.81 -10.86 0.59
CA VAL A 42 0.50 -10.72 1.25
C VAL A 42 0.39 -10.01 2.59
N SER A 43 -0.44 -8.97 2.72
CA SER A 43 -0.65 -8.29 4.01
C SER A 43 -1.42 -9.12 5.02
N ARG A 44 -2.23 -10.08 4.57
CA ARG A 44 -3.02 -10.96 5.43
C ARG A 44 -2.22 -12.17 5.91
N ALA A 45 -1.27 -12.65 5.11
CA ALA A 45 -0.51 -13.87 5.40
C ALA A 45 0.05 -13.97 6.83
N PRO A 46 0.61 -12.90 7.44
CA PRO A 46 1.10 -12.92 8.82
C PRO A 46 0.02 -13.16 9.89
N TRP A 47 -1.25 -12.92 9.56
CA TRP A 47 -2.36 -12.87 10.51
C TRP A 47 -3.32 -14.06 10.40
N VAL A 48 -3.05 -15.01 9.49
CA VAL A 48 -3.90 -16.20 9.27
C VAL A 48 -3.66 -17.26 10.36
N THR A 49 -2.57 -17.15 11.12
CA THR A 49 -2.13 -18.11 12.13
C THR A 49 -1.30 -17.42 13.19
N GLU A 50 -1.32 -17.93 14.42
CA GLU A 50 -0.42 -17.46 15.49
C GLU A 50 0.94 -18.16 15.45
N GLU A 51 1.08 -19.24 14.67
CA GLU A 51 2.32 -20.01 14.54
C GLU A 51 3.31 -19.30 13.61
N PRO A 52 4.42 -18.73 14.11
CA PRO A 52 5.31 -17.89 13.30
C PRO A 52 5.86 -18.63 12.07
N MET A 53 6.22 -19.89 12.23
CA MET A 53 6.74 -20.73 11.15
C MET A 53 5.74 -20.89 10.00
N ILE A 54 4.45 -21.08 10.30
CA ILE A 54 3.40 -21.22 9.26
C ILE A 54 3.18 -19.88 8.54
N ALA A 55 3.23 -18.77 9.27
CA ALA A 55 3.12 -17.43 8.70
C ALA A 55 4.32 -17.12 7.78
N GLU A 56 5.55 -17.49 8.19
CA GLU A 56 6.76 -17.37 7.36
C GLU A 56 6.67 -18.21 6.08
N MET A 57 6.20 -19.47 6.17
CA MET A 57 6.00 -20.32 5.00
C MET A 57 5.03 -19.69 3.99
N ARG A 58 3.97 -19.01 4.45
CA ARG A 58 3.03 -18.30 3.58
C ARG A 58 3.67 -17.08 2.89
N LEU A 59 4.48 -16.31 3.62
CA LEU A 59 5.25 -15.22 3.00
C LEU A 59 6.25 -15.77 1.98
N GLN A 60 7.00 -16.82 2.32
CA GLN A 60 7.95 -17.45 1.41
C GLN A 60 7.26 -17.95 0.14
N TRP A 61 6.07 -18.54 0.27
CA TRP A 61 5.28 -18.95 -0.88
C TRP A 61 5.01 -17.81 -1.86
N TRP A 62 4.72 -16.60 -1.36
CA TRP A 62 4.53 -15.42 -2.21
C TRP A 62 5.82 -14.89 -2.83
N ARG A 63 6.96 -15.00 -2.11
CA ARG A 63 8.27 -14.62 -2.63
C ARG A 63 8.65 -15.46 -3.84
N ASP A 64 8.57 -16.78 -3.71
CA ASP A 64 8.90 -17.64 -4.84
C ASP A 64 7.86 -17.47 -5.99
N ALA A 65 6.58 -17.13 -5.70
CA ALA A 65 5.60 -16.84 -6.76
C ALA A 65 6.06 -15.65 -7.62
N LEU A 66 6.63 -14.62 -6.99
CA LEU A 66 7.22 -13.47 -7.69
C LEU A 66 8.50 -13.88 -8.44
N GLU A 67 9.31 -14.78 -7.88
CA GLU A 67 10.48 -15.32 -8.56
C GLU A 67 10.10 -16.07 -9.85
N GLU A 68 9.07 -16.92 -9.79
CA GLU A 68 8.52 -17.64 -10.94
C GLU A 68 7.99 -16.68 -12.01
N ILE A 69 7.25 -15.63 -11.60
CA ILE A 69 6.79 -14.57 -12.50
C ILE A 69 7.98 -13.86 -13.14
N ALA A 70 9.01 -13.53 -12.36
CA ALA A 70 10.20 -12.85 -12.86
C ALA A 70 11.02 -13.72 -13.85
N ALA A 71 10.97 -15.04 -13.69
CA ALA A 71 11.59 -16.00 -14.60
C ALA A 71 10.79 -16.20 -15.91
N GLY A 72 9.53 -15.78 -15.96
CA GLY A 72 8.66 -15.96 -17.13
C GLY A 72 8.19 -17.40 -17.36
N GLY A 73 8.31 -18.25 -16.34
CA GLY A 73 7.92 -19.66 -16.39
C GLY A 73 6.50 -19.93 -15.87
N PRO A 74 6.12 -21.21 -15.71
CA PRO A 74 4.91 -21.58 -14.99
C PRO A 74 4.93 -21.02 -13.57
N VAL A 75 3.84 -20.36 -13.17
CA VAL A 75 3.68 -19.81 -11.83
C VAL A 75 2.76 -20.72 -11.03
N ARG A 76 3.10 -20.94 -9.77
CA ARG A 76 2.28 -21.67 -8.81
C ARG A 76 0.83 -21.18 -8.78
N SER A 77 -0.09 -22.14 -8.60
CA SER A 77 -1.52 -21.87 -8.71
C SER A 77 -2.07 -21.18 -7.47
N HIS A 78 -2.68 -20.02 -7.69
CA HIS A 78 -3.50 -19.27 -6.74
C HIS A 78 -4.48 -18.42 -7.54
N GLU A 79 -5.58 -18.01 -6.93
CA GLU A 79 -6.62 -17.21 -7.61
C GLU A 79 -6.12 -15.86 -8.14
N VAL A 80 -5.00 -15.37 -7.62
CA VAL A 80 -4.34 -14.10 -8.00
C VAL A 80 -3.17 -14.29 -8.96
N THR A 81 -2.38 -15.36 -8.84
CA THR A 81 -1.05 -15.45 -9.50
C THR A 81 -1.13 -15.42 -11.02
N GLN A 82 -2.15 -16.02 -11.62
CA GLN A 82 -2.33 -15.99 -13.08
C GLN A 82 -2.53 -14.56 -13.61
N GLN A 83 -3.39 -13.78 -12.95
CA GLN A 83 -3.65 -12.40 -13.35
C GLN A 83 -2.47 -11.49 -13.00
N LEU A 84 -1.79 -11.76 -11.90
CA LEU A 84 -0.58 -11.05 -11.50
C LEU A 84 0.56 -11.27 -12.52
N ALA A 85 0.78 -12.51 -12.95
CA ALA A 85 1.79 -12.86 -13.96
C ALA A 85 1.52 -12.18 -15.32
N ALA A 86 0.25 -11.93 -15.66
CA ALA A 86 -0.12 -11.24 -16.89
C ALA A 86 0.18 -9.72 -16.86
N VAL A 87 0.37 -9.12 -15.68
CA VAL A 87 0.56 -7.67 -15.54
C VAL A 87 1.93 -7.25 -15.03
N LEU A 88 2.64 -8.13 -14.32
CA LEU A 88 4.00 -7.83 -13.84
C LEU A 88 5.03 -8.13 -14.91
N ASP A 89 5.98 -7.23 -15.09
CA ASP A 89 7.26 -7.56 -15.72
C ASP A 89 8.27 -8.08 -14.68
N ALA A 90 9.40 -8.63 -15.15
CA ALA A 90 10.43 -9.17 -14.27
C ALA A 90 11.00 -8.14 -13.29
N GLN A 91 11.01 -6.85 -13.66
CA GLN A 91 11.47 -5.78 -12.78
C GLN A 91 10.48 -5.53 -11.64
N ALA A 92 9.17 -5.50 -11.92
CA ALA A 92 8.13 -5.33 -10.89
C ALA A 92 8.14 -6.52 -9.94
N ALA A 93 8.19 -7.74 -10.48
CA ALA A 93 8.17 -8.96 -9.68
C ALA A 93 9.36 -9.00 -8.70
N LYS A 94 10.57 -8.69 -9.16
CA LYS A 94 11.76 -8.56 -8.30
C LYS A 94 11.64 -7.44 -7.27
N ALA A 95 11.11 -6.28 -7.66
CA ALA A 95 10.95 -5.16 -6.74
C ALA A 95 9.93 -5.48 -5.62
N LEU A 96 8.85 -6.20 -5.94
CA LEU A 96 7.80 -6.58 -5.00
C LEU A 96 8.22 -7.71 -4.05
N ASP A 97 9.32 -8.43 -4.30
CA ASP A 97 9.85 -9.41 -3.32
C ASP A 97 10.13 -8.75 -1.97
N ARG A 98 10.72 -7.54 -1.99
CA ARG A 98 10.97 -6.75 -0.77
C ARG A 98 9.67 -6.44 -0.03
N THR A 99 8.57 -6.14 -0.76
CA THR A 99 7.24 -5.91 -0.17
C THR A 99 6.75 -7.11 0.65
N VAL A 100 7.08 -8.34 0.23
CA VAL A 100 6.74 -9.56 0.98
C VAL A 100 7.72 -9.76 2.14
N ALA A 101 9.02 -9.62 1.89
CA ALA A 101 10.06 -9.91 2.87
C ALA A 101 9.96 -9.04 4.14
N VAL A 102 9.68 -7.74 4.01
CA VAL A 102 9.58 -6.84 5.18
C VAL A 102 8.38 -7.15 6.07
N ARG A 103 7.37 -7.88 5.56
CA ARG A 103 6.21 -8.31 6.36
C ARG A 103 6.52 -9.42 7.35
N ARG A 104 7.75 -9.93 7.36
CA ARG A 104 8.24 -10.71 8.48
C ARG A 104 8.12 -9.94 9.81
N TRP A 105 8.22 -8.60 9.77
CA TRP A 105 7.94 -7.76 10.93
C TRP A 105 6.52 -8.01 11.46
N ASP A 106 5.51 -8.15 10.60
CA ASP A 106 4.11 -8.39 11.00
C ASP A 106 3.93 -9.71 11.79
N ILE A 107 4.87 -10.66 11.67
CA ILE A 107 4.85 -11.97 12.37
C ILE A 107 5.35 -11.85 13.82
N TYR A 108 6.41 -11.06 14.07
CA TYR A 108 7.12 -11.02 15.36
C TYR A 108 6.85 -9.73 16.14
N LYS A 109 6.65 -9.82 17.45
CA LYS A 109 6.20 -8.69 18.29
C LYS A 109 7.23 -7.59 18.53
N ASP A 110 8.46 -7.76 18.04
CA ASP A 110 9.53 -6.79 18.21
C ASP A 110 9.16 -5.41 17.63
N PRO A 111 9.52 -4.32 18.31
CA PRO A 111 9.33 -2.97 17.77
C PRO A 111 10.22 -2.76 16.53
N PHE A 112 9.94 -1.71 15.77
CA PHE A 112 10.93 -1.20 14.83
C PHE A 112 12.20 -0.78 15.59
N GLU A 113 13.36 -1.10 15.01
CA GLU A 113 14.68 -0.79 15.59
C GLU A 113 14.87 0.72 15.74
N ASP A 114 14.50 1.47 14.70
CA ASP A 114 14.58 2.92 14.66
C ASP A 114 13.63 3.51 13.59
N ALA A 115 13.71 4.83 13.41
CA ALA A 115 12.93 5.55 12.41
C ALA A 115 13.27 5.16 10.96
N ALA A 116 14.50 4.70 10.70
CA ALA A 116 14.93 4.28 9.36
C ALA A 116 14.31 2.94 8.99
N HIS A 117 14.31 1.96 9.91
CA HIS A 117 13.61 0.68 9.74
C HIS A 117 12.11 0.91 9.53
N PHE A 118 11.47 1.78 10.31
CA PHE A 118 10.05 2.11 10.10
C PHE A 118 9.79 2.74 8.73
N ALA A 119 10.64 3.68 8.29
CA ALA A 119 10.52 4.30 6.98
C ALA A 119 10.73 3.29 5.84
N GLU A 120 11.69 2.36 5.98
CA GLU A 120 11.91 1.28 5.02
C GLU A 120 10.69 0.37 4.89
N TYR A 121 10.06 0.00 6.02
CA TYR A 121 8.84 -0.80 6.00
C TYR A 121 7.72 -0.11 5.22
N LEU A 122 7.50 1.20 5.44
CA LEU A 122 6.50 1.97 4.68
C LEU A 122 6.87 2.10 3.20
N ASP A 123 8.15 2.30 2.89
CA ASP A 123 8.62 2.40 1.52
C ASP A 123 8.44 1.08 0.75
N ALA A 124 8.79 -0.04 1.37
CA ALA A 124 8.65 -1.35 0.75
C ALA A 124 7.18 -1.80 0.64
N THR A 125 6.32 -1.49 1.62
CA THR A 125 4.92 -1.96 1.63
C THR A 125 3.93 -1.04 0.93
N ALA A 126 4.24 0.24 0.78
CA ALA A 126 3.32 1.22 0.18
C ALA A 126 3.94 2.02 -0.96
N ALA A 127 5.15 2.57 -0.79
CA ALA A 127 5.77 3.40 -1.82
C ALA A 127 6.15 2.59 -3.06
N GLU A 128 6.71 1.40 -2.88
CA GLU A 128 7.05 0.46 -3.95
C GLU A 128 5.80 0.03 -4.71
N LEU A 129 4.75 -0.39 -3.99
CA LEU A 129 3.48 -0.82 -4.60
C LEU A 129 2.88 0.27 -5.50
N MET A 130 2.82 1.51 -5.02
CA MET A 130 2.32 2.64 -5.80
C MET A 130 3.22 2.96 -7.00
N TRP A 131 4.54 2.86 -6.81
CA TRP A 131 5.49 3.07 -7.91
C TRP A 131 5.29 2.03 -9.01
N GLN A 132 5.16 0.74 -8.67
CA GLN A 132 4.90 -0.30 -9.64
C GLN A 132 3.55 -0.12 -10.33
N ALA A 133 2.50 0.29 -9.60
CA ALA A 133 1.21 0.63 -10.19
C ALA A 133 1.33 1.74 -11.25
N VAL A 134 2.05 2.81 -10.97
CA VAL A 134 2.26 3.93 -11.91
C VAL A 134 3.14 3.51 -13.09
N ARG A 135 4.23 2.78 -12.83
CA ARG A 135 5.20 2.36 -13.85
C ARG A 135 4.58 1.40 -14.86
N LEU A 136 3.86 0.38 -14.39
CA LEU A 136 3.18 -0.61 -15.24
C LEU A 136 2.06 0.02 -16.09
N LEU A 137 1.54 1.17 -15.68
CA LEU A 137 0.58 1.97 -16.44
C LEU A 137 1.24 3.00 -17.38
N GLY A 138 2.56 2.96 -17.56
CA GLY A 138 3.32 3.81 -18.48
C GLY A 138 3.97 5.05 -17.85
N GLY A 139 4.07 5.12 -16.53
CA GLY A 139 4.80 6.20 -15.85
C GLY A 139 6.32 6.09 -16.07
N GLY A 140 6.96 7.21 -16.47
CA GLY A 140 8.40 7.25 -16.69
C GLY A 140 9.24 7.28 -15.40
N ALA A 141 10.49 6.81 -15.44
CA ALA A 141 11.38 6.75 -14.26
C ALA A 141 11.62 8.12 -13.59
N GLY A 142 11.57 9.21 -14.36
CA GLY A 142 11.83 10.57 -13.86
C GLY A 142 10.80 11.12 -12.86
N ILE A 143 9.72 10.38 -12.53
CA ILE A 143 8.74 10.74 -11.49
C ILE A 143 8.76 9.77 -10.29
N GLN A 144 9.71 8.83 -10.26
CA GLN A 144 9.74 7.77 -9.26
C GLN A 144 9.80 8.31 -7.83
N ALA A 145 10.67 9.29 -7.55
CA ALA A 145 10.84 9.84 -6.21
C ALA A 145 9.54 10.49 -5.70
N GLU A 146 8.84 11.24 -6.54
CA GLU A 146 7.59 11.91 -6.17
C GLU A 146 6.43 10.92 -5.99
N VAL A 147 6.36 9.87 -6.82
CA VAL A 147 5.35 8.80 -6.65
C VAL A 147 5.62 8.00 -5.38
N ARG A 148 6.88 7.68 -5.08
CA ARG A 148 7.24 7.00 -3.83
C ARG A 148 6.91 7.84 -2.61
N ALA A 149 7.20 9.15 -2.63
CA ALA A 149 6.81 10.05 -1.55
C ALA A 149 5.29 10.10 -1.34
N LEU A 150 4.51 10.04 -2.41
CA LEU A 150 3.06 9.93 -2.35
C LEU A 150 2.60 8.60 -1.73
N GLY A 151 3.20 7.50 -2.16
CA GLY A 151 2.93 6.16 -1.64
C GLY A 151 3.31 6.00 -0.18
N HIS A 152 4.46 6.55 0.24
CA HIS A 152 4.89 6.61 1.63
C HIS A 152 3.85 7.34 2.50
N GLY A 153 3.40 8.52 2.07
CA GLY A 153 2.40 9.28 2.83
C GLY A 153 1.04 8.57 2.92
N ALA A 154 0.62 7.88 1.86
CA ALA A 154 -0.57 7.04 1.89
C ALA A 154 -0.40 5.80 2.79
N GLY A 155 0.77 5.18 2.75
CA GLY A 155 1.17 4.07 3.62
C GLY A 155 1.16 4.47 5.09
N LEU A 156 1.75 5.61 5.44
CA LEU A 156 1.77 6.14 6.80
C LEU A 156 0.35 6.35 7.34
N VAL A 157 -0.57 6.89 6.54
CA VAL A 157 -1.97 7.05 6.97
C VAL A 157 -2.61 5.71 7.28
N ARG A 158 -2.46 4.70 6.40
CA ARG A 158 -3.02 3.36 6.62
C ARG A 158 -2.39 2.69 7.84
N PHE A 159 -1.09 2.86 8.03
CA PHE A 159 -0.37 2.32 9.19
C PHE A 159 -0.88 2.96 10.50
N LEU A 160 -1.02 4.29 10.53
CA LEU A 160 -1.57 5.01 11.69
C LEU A 160 -3.04 4.66 11.97
N GLN A 161 -3.83 4.32 10.94
CA GLN A 161 -5.19 3.78 11.14
C GLN A 161 -5.18 2.39 11.80
N ALA A 162 -4.14 1.59 11.56
CA ALA A 162 -3.99 0.25 12.11
C ALA A 162 -3.37 0.23 13.52
N VAL A 163 -2.75 1.33 13.98
CA VAL A 163 -2.06 1.39 15.29
C VAL A 163 -2.90 0.85 16.46
N PRO A 164 -4.18 1.24 16.66
CA PRO A 164 -4.96 0.72 17.78
C PRO A 164 -5.15 -0.79 17.76
N GLU A 165 -5.39 -1.36 16.58
CA GLU A 165 -5.55 -2.81 16.42
C GLU A 165 -4.21 -3.54 16.61
N LEU A 166 -3.11 -2.97 16.13
CA LEU A 166 -1.77 -3.51 16.35
C LEU A 166 -1.43 -3.51 17.86
N GLU A 167 -1.70 -2.40 18.56
CA GLU A 167 -1.51 -2.30 20.01
C GLU A 167 -2.40 -3.28 20.78
N ALA A 168 -3.68 -3.43 20.39
CA ALA A 168 -4.60 -4.41 20.98
C ALA A 168 -4.11 -5.86 20.83
N ARG A 169 -3.32 -6.15 19.78
CA ARG A 169 -2.65 -7.44 19.55
C ARG A 169 -1.29 -7.55 20.26
N GLY A 170 -0.94 -6.59 21.10
CA GLY A 170 0.31 -6.58 21.86
C GLY A 170 1.54 -6.21 21.03
N ARG A 171 1.36 -5.47 19.93
CA ARG A 171 2.47 -4.93 19.12
C ARG A 171 2.91 -3.57 19.66
N VAL A 172 4.13 -3.18 19.32
CA VAL A 172 4.65 -1.81 19.51
C VAL A 172 4.89 -1.20 18.13
N PRO A 173 3.84 -0.64 17.48
CA PRO A 173 3.90 -0.26 16.07
C PRO A 173 4.65 1.04 15.78
N LEU A 174 4.83 1.91 16.79
CA LEU A 174 5.48 3.21 16.63
C LEU A 174 6.82 3.24 17.35
N VAL A 175 7.87 3.73 16.68
CA VAL A 175 9.18 4.02 17.29
C VAL A 175 9.03 5.06 18.41
N ASP A 176 8.19 6.07 18.18
CA ASP A 176 7.84 7.09 19.17
C ASP A 176 6.33 7.40 19.09
N GLY A 177 5.58 6.88 20.05
CA GLY A 177 4.13 7.05 20.16
C GLY A 177 3.69 8.40 20.73
N ARG A 178 4.60 9.30 21.10
CA ARG A 178 4.23 10.61 21.66
C ARG A 178 3.52 11.45 20.61
N ALA A 179 2.52 12.22 21.05
CA ALA A 179 1.72 13.08 20.17
C ALA A 179 2.58 14.05 19.31
N GLY A 180 3.70 14.56 19.86
CA GLY A 180 4.64 15.39 19.12
C GLY A 180 5.30 14.65 17.95
N ALA A 181 5.79 13.43 18.16
CA ALA A 181 6.42 12.64 17.12
C ALA A 181 5.43 12.22 16.02
N ILE A 182 4.22 11.79 16.39
CA ILE A 182 3.15 11.47 15.44
C ILE A 182 2.78 12.70 14.59
N ARG A 183 2.69 13.88 15.21
CA ARG A 183 2.45 15.14 14.51
C ARG A 183 3.56 15.45 13.51
N ASP A 184 4.81 15.27 13.90
CA ASP A 184 5.95 15.58 13.05
C ASP A 184 6.09 14.60 11.87
N LEU A 185 5.83 13.30 12.10
CA LEU A 185 5.68 12.29 11.04
C LEU A 185 4.60 12.71 10.03
N ALA A 186 3.41 13.06 10.52
CA ALA A 186 2.30 13.45 9.66
C ALA A 186 2.59 14.74 8.84
N ARG A 187 3.27 15.71 9.46
CA ARG A 187 3.71 16.95 8.78
C ARG A 187 4.80 16.68 7.74
N ALA A 188 5.77 15.83 8.05
CA ALA A 188 6.86 15.48 7.14
C ALA A 188 6.32 14.79 5.88
N ALA A 189 5.51 13.74 6.06
CA ALA A 189 4.85 13.05 4.94
C ALA A 189 3.93 14.01 4.16
N GLY A 190 3.17 14.86 4.87
CA GLY A 190 2.30 15.85 4.24
C GLY A 190 3.05 16.82 3.32
N ARG A 191 4.21 17.35 3.77
CA ARG A 191 5.07 18.23 2.95
C ARG A 191 5.61 17.52 1.72
N ALA A 192 6.06 16.28 1.85
CA ALA A 192 6.58 15.49 0.73
C ALA A 192 5.50 15.28 -0.36
N MET A 193 4.24 15.11 0.04
CA MET A 193 3.10 14.93 -0.87
C MET A 193 2.61 16.20 -1.59
N LEU A 194 2.95 17.41 -1.13
CA LEU A 194 2.39 18.65 -1.68
C LEU A 194 2.71 18.88 -3.16
N ARG A 195 3.68 18.16 -3.71
CA ARG A 195 4.06 18.23 -5.12
C ARG A 195 3.11 17.45 -6.05
N TRP A 196 2.04 16.82 -5.54
CA TRP A 196 1.13 15.98 -6.33
C TRP A 196 0.49 16.71 -7.53
N GLY A 197 0.15 17.99 -7.39
CA GLY A 197 -0.48 18.77 -8.48
C GLY A 197 0.47 18.98 -9.66
N ALA A 198 1.75 19.21 -9.39
CA ALA A 198 2.81 19.26 -10.40
C ALA A 198 3.13 17.87 -10.96
N LEU A 199 3.14 16.85 -10.10
CA LEU A 199 3.32 15.45 -10.49
C LEU A 199 2.24 14.99 -11.48
N ARG A 200 0.95 15.26 -11.22
CA ARG A 200 -0.17 14.89 -12.10
C ARG A 200 0.02 15.37 -13.54
N ARG A 201 0.65 16.53 -13.75
CA ARG A 201 0.91 17.09 -15.10
C ARG A 201 2.03 16.35 -15.83
N ARG A 202 3.00 15.77 -15.11
CA ARG A 202 4.11 14.98 -15.65
C ARG A 202 3.77 13.50 -15.85
N VAL A 203 2.69 13.02 -15.22
CA VAL A 203 2.25 11.62 -15.33
C VAL A 203 1.27 11.46 -16.50
N PRO A 204 1.50 10.48 -17.40
CA PRO A 204 0.54 10.15 -18.47
C PRO A 204 -0.86 9.87 -17.93
N PRO A 205 -1.95 10.19 -18.66
CA PRO A 205 -3.32 10.06 -18.16
C PRO A 205 -3.65 8.69 -17.57
N GLN A 206 -3.24 7.59 -18.23
CA GLN A 206 -3.46 6.23 -17.75
C GLN A 206 -2.67 5.93 -16.47
N ALA A 207 -1.40 6.34 -16.40
CA ALA A 207 -0.53 6.15 -15.25
C ALA A 207 -0.97 6.91 -13.99
N ARG A 208 -1.80 7.96 -14.13
CA ARG A 208 -2.37 8.67 -12.97
C ARG A 208 -3.23 7.77 -12.08
N ALA A 209 -3.86 6.76 -12.65
CA ALA A 209 -4.69 5.82 -11.91
C ALA A 209 -3.90 5.06 -10.82
N GLY A 210 -2.61 4.79 -11.04
CA GLY A 210 -1.73 4.17 -10.04
C GLY A 210 -1.55 5.01 -8.77
N MET A 211 -1.84 6.31 -8.82
CA MET A 211 -1.77 7.19 -7.66
C MET A 211 -3.09 7.28 -6.89
N PHE A 212 -4.21 6.80 -7.46
CA PHE A 212 -5.56 7.10 -6.95
C PHE A 212 -5.78 6.66 -5.50
N GLU A 213 -5.11 5.61 -5.02
CA GLU A 213 -5.22 5.16 -3.63
C GLU A 213 -4.77 6.22 -2.59
N ALA A 214 -4.03 7.26 -3.00
CA ALA A 214 -3.58 8.34 -2.12
C ALA A 214 -4.61 9.46 -1.89
N TRP A 215 -5.83 9.36 -2.46
CA TRP A 215 -6.83 10.43 -2.47
C TRP A 215 -7.25 10.98 -1.08
N GLN A 216 -7.15 10.14 -0.04
CA GLN A 216 -7.42 10.52 1.36
C GLN A 216 -6.20 11.03 2.11
N ALA A 217 -4.98 10.69 1.67
CA ALA A 217 -3.80 10.77 2.50
C ALA A 217 -3.49 12.21 2.95
N ALA A 218 -3.51 13.19 2.03
CA ALA A 218 -3.18 14.58 2.35
C ALA A 218 -4.16 15.26 3.34
N VAL A 219 -5.41 14.78 3.45
CA VAL A 219 -6.35 15.32 4.45
C VAL A 219 -6.23 14.59 5.77
N LEU A 220 -6.03 13.28 5.74
CA LEU A 220 -5.85 12.49 6.96
C LEU A 220 -4.55 12.87 7.66
N LEU A 221 -3.45 13.07 6.93
CA LEU A 221 -2.19 13.61 7.50
C LEU A 221 -2.39 14.97 8.16
N ARG A 222 -3.20 15.87 7.57
CA ARG A 222 -3.52 17.17 8.20
C ARG A 222 -4.37 17.00 9.46
N GLN A 223 -5.32 16.07 9.47
CA GLN A 223 -6.12 15.77 10.67
C GLN A 223 -5.24 15.20 11.80
N ILE A 224 -4.35 14.26 11.48
CA ILE A 224 -3.40 13.66 12.43
C ILE A 224 -2.44 14.72 12.97
N ALA A 225 -1.89 15.58 12.11
CA ALA A 225 -0.98 16.65 12.55
C ALA A 225 -1.67 17.64 13.50
N ALA A 226 -2.96 17.95 13.26
CA ALA A 226 -3.73 18.84 14.11
C ALA A 226 -4.09 18.19 15.46
N ASP A 227 -4.49 16.92 15.44
CA ASP A 227 -4.98 16.16 16.59
C ASP A 227 -4.41 14.73 16.56
N PRO A 228 -3.18 14.53 17.06
CA PRO A 228 -2.51 13.22 17.03
C PRO A 228 -3.21 12.15 17.86
N GLY A 229 -4.00 12.53 18.88
CA GLY A 229 -4.75 11.60 19.73
C GLY A 229 -5.74 10.72 18.96
N ARG A 230 -6.19 11.20 17.78
CA ARG A 230 -7.02 10.43 16.83
C ARG A 230 -6.45 9.07 16.46
N VAL A 231 -5.12 8.93 16.46
CA VAL A 231 -4.44 7.68 16.13
C VAL A 231 -4.78 6.64 17.19
N ALA A 232 -4.43 6.89 18.46
CA ALA A 232 -4.72 5.98 19.57
C ALA A 232 -6.22 5.73 19.78
N GLU A 233 -7.06 6.73 19.49
CA GLU A 233 -8.51 6.62 19.61
C GLU A 233 -9.20 5.92 18.42
N GLY A 234 -8.45 5.52 17.38
CA GLY A 234 -9.02 4.88 16.19
C GLY A 234 -9.96 5.78 15.37
N ARG A 235 -9.79 7.11 15.46
CA ARG A 235 -10.66 8.12 14.83
C ARG A 235 -10.11 8.70 13.52
N VAL A 236 -9.05 8.14 12.97
CA VAL A 236 -8.46 8.58 11.70
C VAL A 236 -9.33 8.09 10.53
N ALA A 237 -10.34 8.86 10.16
CA ALA A 237 -11.22 8.52 9.04
C ALA A 237 -11.88 9.75 8.40
N LEU A 238 -12.35 9.59 7.16
CA LEU A 238 -13.25 10.53 6.50
C LEU A 238 -14.70 10.04 6.59
N SER A 239 -15.64 10.97 6.71
CA SER A 239 -17.07 10.65 6.60
C SER A 239 -17.43 10.19 5.17
N PRO A 240 -18.43 9.31 4.99
CA PRO A 240 -18.83 8.81 3.67
C PRO A 240 -19.10 9.90 2.63
N PHE A 241 -19.70 11.02 3.06
CA PHE A 241 -19.94 12.18 2.20
C PHE A 241 -18.62 12.83 1.72
N ARG A 242 -17.67 13.08 2.63
CA ARG A 242 -16.35 13.62 2.29
C ARG A 242 -15.55 12.65 1.42
N LYS A 243 -15.74 11.35 1.61
CA LYS A 243 -15.13 10.30 0.78
C LYS A 243 -15.53 10.48 -0.69
N LYS A 244 -16.83 10.47 -0.98
CA LYS A 244 -17.37 10.64 -2.34
C LYS A 244 -16.92 11.95 -2.99
N LEU A 245 -17.07 13.08 -2.29
CA LEU A 245 -16.73 14.41 -2.84
C LEU A 245 -15.25 14.53 -3.24
N ARG A 246 -14.34 13.92 -2.46
CA ARG A 246 -12.90 14.02 -2.72
C ARG A 246 -12.45 13.10 -3.83
N LEU A 247 -12.96 11.86 -3.88
CA LEU A 247 -12.59 10.92 -4.93
C LEU A 247 -12.95 11.49 -6.32
N MET A 248 -14.11 12.14 -6.45
CA MET A 248 -14.51 12.84 -7.68
C MET A 248 -13.55 13.95 -8.11
N ARG A 249 -12.84 14.61 -7.18
CA ARG A 249 -11.83 15.64 -7.50
C ARG A 249 -10.48 15.05 -7.90
N TRP A 250 -10.27 13.78 -7.57
CA TRP A 250 -9.01 13.08 -7.72
C TRP A 250 -8.93 12.29 -9.03
N ALA A 251 -10.06 11.69 -9.44
CA ALA A 251 -10.27 11.15 -10.78
C ALA A 251 -10.05 12.25 -11.85
#